data_AF-A0A954LQK3-F1
#
_entry.id   AF-A0A954LQK3-F1
#
_cell.length_a   1.000
_cell.length_b   1.000
_cell.length_c   1.000
_cell.angle_alpha   90.00
_cell.angle_beta   90.00
_cell.angle_gamma   90.00
#
_symmetry.space_group_name_H-M   'P 1'
#
loop_
_entity.id
_entity.type
_entity.pdbx_description
1 polymer ?
#
loop_
_entity_poly.entity_id
_entity_poly.type
_entity_poly.pdbx_seq_one_letter_code
_entity_poly.pdbx_strand_id
1 'polypeptide(L)' 'MLGWFFLSLLVFMATFLRANDQPIAHWKLETDAEDSASEMHHAINHGVRFENGAAVFNGRDSWLEV' A
#
# COMPACT_ATOMS: atom_id res chain seq x y z
N MET A 1 -19.99 38.43 12.34
CA MET A 1 -20.43 37.42 11.34
C MET A 1 -19.27 36.80 10.56
N LEU A 2 -18.19 37.51 10.25
CA LEU A 2 -17.04 36.99 9.47
C LEU A 2 -16.28 35.82 10.14
N GLY A 3 -16.10 35.85 11.47
CA GLY A 3 -15.35 34.80 12.18
C GLY A 3 -16.03 33.43 12.20
N TRP A 4 -17.36 33.40 12.10
CA TRP A 4 -18.12 32.14 12.06
C TRP A 4 -18.00 31.45 10.70
N PHE A 5 -17.93 32.21 9.61
CA PHE A 5 -17.65 31.67 8.28
C PHE A 5 -16.26 31.04 8.21
N PHE A 6 -15.25 31.73 8.77
CA PHE A 6 -13.88 31.22 8.79
C PHE A 6 -13.78 29.94 9.64
N LEU A 7 -14.44 29.89 10.79
CA LEU A 7 -14.46 28.70 11.65
C LEU A 7 -15.19 27.52 10.98
N SER A 8 -16.34 27.76 10.33
CA SER A 8 -17.06 26.73 9.58
C SER A 8 -16.24 26.20 8.41
N LEU A 9 -15.52 27.07 7.69
CA LEU A 9 -14.62 26.67 6.61
C LEU A 9 -13.45 25.83 7.13
N LEU A 10 -12.88 26.19 8.28
CA LEU A 10 -11.80 25.45 8.91
C LEU A 10 -12.25 24.03 9.34
N VAL A 11 -13.44 23.92 9.96
CA VAL A 11 -14.02 22.64 10.37
C VAL A 11 -14.37 21.78 9.14
N PHE A 12 -14.91 22.39 8.09
CA PHE A 12 -15.21 21.69 6.83
C PHE A 12 -13.92 21.15 6.19
N MET A 13 -12.86 21.93 6.10
CA MET A 13 -11.56 21.48 5.60
C MET A 13 -10.96 20.35 6.45
N ALA A 14 -11.13 20.39 7.77
CA ALA A 14 -10.65 19.34 8.67
C ALA A 14 -11.33 17.98 8.41
N THR A 15 -12.56 17.94 7.90
CA THR A 15 -13.23 16.66 7.54
C THR A 15 -12.62 15.97 6.32
N PHE A 16 -11.86 16.68 5.48
CA PHE A 16 -11.12 16.10 4.36
C PHE A 16 -9.73 15.58 4.74
N LEU A 17 -9.21 15.98 5.91
CA LEU A 17 -7.92 15.53 6.46
C LEU A 17 -8.09 14.24 7.28
N ARG A 18 -8.90 13.29 6.83
CA ARG A 18 -8.85 11.94 7.40
C ARG A 18 -7.60 11.28 6.87
N ALA A 19 -6.69 10.91 7.76
CA ALA A 19 -5.59 10.02 7.41
C ALA A 19 -6.20 8.77 6.75
N ASN A 20 -5.71 8.44 5.56
CA ASN A 20 -6.14 7.22 4.89
C ASN A 20 -5.46 6.05 5.60
N ASP A 21 -6.11 5.47 6.61
CA ASP A 21 -5.60 4.35 7.40
C ASP A 21 -5.56 3.02 6.60
N GLN A 22 -5.71 3.07 5.28
CA GLN A 22 -5.64 1.90 4.43
C GLN A 22 -4.18 1.55 4.11
N PRO A 23 -3.88 0.25 3.88
CA PRO A 23 -2.58 -0.16 3.38
C PRO A 23 -2.24 0.56 2.07
N ILE A 24 -1.00 1.02 1.94
CA ILE A 24 -0.49 1.65 0.71
C ILE A 24 -0.25 0.64 -0.43
N ALA A 25 -0.11 -0.64 -0.07
CA ALA A 25 0.08 -1.78 -0.96
C ALA A 25 -0.27 -3.09 -0.24
N HIS A 26 -0.58 -4.14 -1.00
CA HIS A 26 -0.88 -5.49 -0.53
C HIS A 26 -0.40 -6.56 -1.52
N TRP A 27 0.74 -7.18 -1.23
CA TRP A 27 1.27 -8.31 -2.00
C TRP A 27 0.77 -9.63 -1.44
N LYS A 28 0.01 -10.39 -2.25
CA LYS A 28 -0.51 -11.70 -1.84
C LYS A 28 0.55 -12.80 -1.89
N LEU A 29 1.54 -12.65 -2.77
CA LEU A 29 2.66 -13.59 -2.95
C LEU A 29 2.22 -15.01 -3.35
N GLU A 30 1.11 -15.13 -4.08
CA GLU A 30 0.56 -16.43 -4.52
C GLU A 30 1.10 -16.84 -5.89
N THR A 31 1.16 -15.89 -6.83
CA THR A 31 1.54 -16.10 -8.24
C THR A 31 2.68 -15.22 -8.71
N ASP A 32 2.84 -14.06 -8.10
CA ASP A 32 3.74 -13.00 -8.52
C ASP A 32 4.00 -12.00 -7.36
N ALA A 33 4.70 -10.92 -7.69
CA ALA A 33 5.09 -9.85 -6.78
C ALA A 33 4.30 -8.55 -7.05
N GLU A 34 3.10 -8.65 -7.63
CA GLU A 34 2.24 -7.51 -7.93
C GLU A 34 1.44 -7.06 -6.69
N ASP A 35 1.25 -5.74 -6.56
CA ASP A 35 0.39 -5.17 -5.54
C ASP A 35 -1.08 -5.37 -5.93
N SER A 36 -1.82 -6.08 -5.08
CA SER A 36 -3.24 -6.34 -5.27
C SER A 36 -4.16 -5.23 -4.77
N ALA A 37 -3.64 -4.26 -4.01
CA ALA A 37 -4.36 -3.08 -3.57
C ALA A 37 -4.31 -1.95 -4.61
N SER A 38 -3.22 -1.87 -5.39
CA SER A 38 -3.05 -0.88 -6.46
C SER A 38 -2.08 -1.37 -7.54
N GLU A 39 -2.33 -1.09 -8.82
CA GLU A 39 -1.38 -1.40 -9.91
C GLU A 39 -0.12 -0.50 -9.90
N MET A 40 0.09 0.30 -8.85
CA MET A 40 1.17 1.29 -8.83
C MET A 40 2.45 0.77 -8.15
N HIS A 41 2.34 -0.22 -7.26
CA HIS A 41 3.49 -0.74 -6.54
C HIS A 41 3.80 -2.16 -7.01
N HIS A 42 5.03 -2.42 -7.43
CA HIS A 42 5.43 -3.74 -7.89
C HIS A 42 6.77 -4.07 -7.26
N ALA A 43 6.84 -5.22 -6.58
CA ALA A 43 8.08 -5.63 -5.97
C ALA A 43 8.99 -6.27 -7.03
N ILE A 44 10.28 -5.93 -7.02
CA ILE A 44 11.26 -6.54 -7.91
C ILE A 44 11.70 -7.87 -7.30
N ASN A 45 11.57 -8.95 -8.09
CA ASN A 45 11.89 -10.30 -7.64
C ASN A 45 13.37 -10.66 -7.87
N HIS A 46 14.09 -10.93 -6.79
CA HIS A 46 15.46 -11.42 -6.80
C HIS A 46 15.51 -12.90 -6.39
N GLY A 47 15.07 -13.80 -7.28
CA GLY A 47 15.22 -15.25 -7.09
C GLY A 47 14.20 -15.94 -6.18
N VAL A 48 13.12 -15.28 -5.80
CA VAL A 48 11.95 -15.89 -5.15
C VAL A 48 11.14 -16.66 -6.19
N ARG A 49 10.66 -17.86 -5.84
CA ARG A 49 9.80 -18.67 -6.70
C ARG A 49 8.37 -18.62 -6.21
N PHE A 50 7.39 -18.66 -7.11
CA PHE A 50 5.97 -18.72 -6.75
C PHE A 50 5.44 -20.10 -7.11
N GLU A 51 5.19 -20.92 -6.09
CA GLU A 51 4.83 -22.33 -6.25
C GLU A 51 3.77 -22.71 -5.21
N ASN A 52 2.77 -23.50 -5.62
CA ASN A 52 1.68 -23.95 -4.74
C ASN A 52 0.91 -22.82 -4.01
N GLY A 53 0.77 -21.66 -4.67
CA GLY A 53 0.07 -20.50 -4.10
C GLY A 53 0.88 -19.76 -3.02
N ALA A 54 2.20 -19.89 -3.01
CA ALA A 54 3.06 -19.18 -2.07
C ALA A 54 4.43 -18.80 -2.66
N ALA A 55 4.99 -17.72 -2.15
CA ALA A 55 6.39 -17.36 -2.36
C ALA A 55 7.31 -18.28 -1.57
N VAL A 56 8.26 -18.89 -2.29
CA VAL A 56 9.27 -19.81 -1.76
C VAL A 56 10.63 -19.12 -1.82
N PHE A 57 11.14 -18.78 -0.63
CA PHE A 57 12.46 -18.21 -0.43
C PHE A 57 13.49 -19.33 -0.25
N ASN A 58 14.69 -19.15 -0.80
CA ASN A 58 15.78 -20.13 -0.72
C ASN A 58 16.57 -20.08 0.61
N GLY A 59 16.27 -19.11 1.47
CA GLY A 59 16.89 -18.94 2.78
C GLY A 59 18.35 -18.43 2.77
N ARG A 60 18.86 -17.99 1.63
CA ARG A 60 20.23 -17.47 1.46
C ARG A 60 20.26 -16.06 0.87
N ASP A 61 19.79 -15.93 -0.36
CA ASP A 61 19.95 -14.72 -1.19
C ASP A 61 18.73 -14.42 -2.06
N SER A 62 17.60 -15.11 -1.84
CA SER A 62 16.33 -14.72 -2.46
C SER A 62 15.64 -13.62 -1.67
N TRP A 63 15.21 -12.54 -2.32
CA TRP A 63 14.40 -11.48 -1.69
C TRP A 63 13.46 -10.77 -2.68
N LEU A 64 12.53 -9.98 -2.13
CA LEU A 64 11.69 -9.03 -2.87
C LEU A 64 12.07 -7.60 -2.46
N GLU A 65 12.20 -6.71 -3.42
CA GLU A 65 12.51 -5.28 -3.21
C GLU A 65 11.24 -4.45 -3.45
N VAL A 66 10.85 -3.62 -2.46
CA VAL A 66 9.61 -2.80 -2.44
C VAL A 66 9.91 -1.32 -2.28
#